data_AF-A0A4U5LU22-F1
#
_entry.id   AF-A0A4U5LU22-F1
#
_cell.length_a   1.000
_cell.length_b   1.000
_cell.length_c   1.000
_cell.angle_alpha   90.00
_cell.angle_beta   90.00
_cell.angle_gamma   90.00
#
_symmetry.space_group_name_H-M   'P 1'
#
loop_
_entity.id
_entity.type
_entity.pdbx_description
1 polymer ?
#
loop_
_entity_poly.entity_id
_entity_poly.type
_entity_poly.pdbx_seq_one_letter_code
_entity_poly.pdbx_strand_id
1 'polypeptide(L)'
;MDCFCAFLECNVIKIKLECFRECLDLSQLIRLPSVKTDVSAQKQVAASGGHTTKLKSHSGLLFNSLPLYKMIPKRGIGALFLICTAIHASYESPIDQLRTLFQNFQATDATSTPCHNWHDNICLRDLKLVAEIKKNVVEGLGPQLASLMEKPDPVYQELVKAAQTYTTLWKEQRDFCAQKHNTTLNLDKSELKKIAKSSSLKETMEIFLTVPGFAPYFNVVTLLNLLKYKPNSYEELNSYLAILVERLVQKIESKIFLKSYLKDVTVTSNIDEDLRNVSYLESVMASYQEAVAKVDKSHFCAFEQIALQSLDSDIPKTLSFEPNAWYLVNEQVIVLTIDHFYLLNFDFSIGYKYGHIVWKIADALLGNIDPKSQEYFFPDMQNFAGLRNSSHFEAMASCYDEYYKEACRNRTCPQFESEIGFGNVESIRLTFELLQEAIAGLSEADQKKENEMFYMALGLYHCFHKKSDLQKIMDPITKQIQAFTNVFECQPEDNNYITAKQCSIFV
;
A
#
# COMPACT_ATOMS: atom_id res chain seq x y z
N MET A 1 -32.11 -38.78 30.24
CA MET A 1 -31.86 -38.81 28.78
C MET A 1 -32.13 -37.40 28.30
N ASP A 2 -31.04 -36.65 28.34
CA ASP A 2 -30.98 -35.26 28.75
C ASP A 2 -30.79 -34.31 27.57
N CYS A 3 -31.14 -33.05 27.85
CA CYS A 3 -30.88 -31.82 27.12
C CYS A 3 -29.69 -31.82 26.15
N PHE A 4 -29.89 -31.25 24.95
CA PHE A 4 -29.01 -30.21 24.39
C PHE A 4 -29.70 -29.48 23.22
N CYS A 5 -30.45 -28.43 23.54
CA CYS A 5 -30.89 -27.39 22.60
C CYS A 5 -30.55 -26.04 23.23
N ALA A 6 -29.49 -25.36 22.76
CA ALA A 6 -29.31 -23.91 22.79
C ALA A 6 -27.87 -23.55 22.37
N PHE A 7 -27.72 -22.91 21.22
CA PHE A 7 -26.74 -21.84 20.87
C PHE A 7 -26.47 -21.90 19.37
N LEU A 8 -27.34 -21.31 18.54
CA LEU A 8 -26.99 -20.85 17.18
C LEU A 8 -28.14 -20.11 16.47
N GLU A 9 -28.95 -19.33 17.18
CA GLU A 9 -29.94 -18.44 16.53
C GLU A 9 -30.07 -17.13 17.30
N CYS A 10 -29.19 -16.16 17.01
CA CYS A 10 -29.44 -14.75 17.36
C CYS A 10 -28.71 -13.73 16.45
N ASN A 11 -27.64 -14.09 15.74
CA ASN A 11 -26.90 -13.12 14.91
C ASN A 11 -27.31 -13.05 13.43
N VAL A 12 -27.96 -14.10 12.90
CA VAL A 12 -28.35 -14.16 11.47
C VAL A 12 -29.62 -13.36 11.15
N ILE A 13 -30.45 -13.06 12.16
CA ILE A 13 -31.74 -12.37 11.96
C ILE A 13 -31.55 -10.85 11.85
N LYS A 14 -30.52 -10.28 12.49
CA LYS A 14 -30.29 -8.83 12.49
C LYS A 14 -29.80 -8.30 11.14
N ILE A 15 -28.91 -9.03 10.48
CA ILE A 15 -28.40 -8.71 9.13
C ILE A 15 -29.51 -8.82 8.07
N LYS A 16 -30.46 -9.75 8.24
CA LYS A 16 -31.57 -9.95 7.28
C LYS A 16 -32.64 -8.84 7.34
N LEU A 17 -32.80 -8.16 8.47
CA LEU A 17 -33.78 -7.08 8.64
C LEU A 17 -33.30 -5.74 8.08
N GLU A 18 -32.00 -5.48 8.10
CA GLU A 18 -31.42 -4.26 7.48
C GLU A 18 -31.46 -4.33 5.95
N CYS A 19 -31.14 -5.50 5.34
CA CYS A 19 -31.29 -5.71 3.89
C CYS A 19 -32.74 -5.55 3.39
N PHE A 20 -33.74 -5.92 4.20
CA PHE A 20 -35.14 -5.78 3.80
C PHE A 20 -35.58 -4.30 3.75
N ARG A 21 -34.93 -3.44 4.55
CA ARG A 21 -35.25 -2.01 4.64
C ARG A 21 -34.74 -1.23 3.43
N GLU A 22 -33.55 -1.55 2.94
CA GLU A 22 -32.95 -0.88 1.77
C GLU A 22 -33.61 -1.30 0.44
N CYS A 23 -34.06 -2.55 0.29
CA CYS A 23 -34.80 -2.98 -0.89
C CYS A 23 -36.21 -2.37 -1.00
N LEU A 24 -36.83 -1.99 0.13
CA LEU A 24 -38.16 -1.35 0.15
C LEU A 24 -38.09 0.13 -0.27
N ASP A 25 -37.01 0.83 0.04
CA ASP A 25 -36.82 2.26 -0.27
C ASP A 25 -36.70 2.52 -1.79
N LEU A 26 -36.13 1.58 -2.55
CA LEU A 26 -36.02 1.66 -4.01
C LEU A 26 -37.36 1.55 -4.76
N SER A 27 -38.42 1.08 -4.09
CA SER A 27 -39.74 0.87 -4.73
C SER A 27 -40.68 2.08 -4.66
N GLN A 28 -40.33 3.14 -3.92
CA GLN A 28 -41.20 4.32 -3.74
C GLN A 28 -41.02 5.45 -4.77
N LEU A 29 -40.21 5.24 -5.82
CA LEU A 29 -39.90 6.28 -6.81
C LEU A 29 -40.73 6.18 -8.11
N ILE A 30 -42.07 6.23 -8.05
CA ILE A 30 -42.93 6.45 -9.23
C ILE A 30 -44.19 7.32 -8.91
N ARG A 31 -44.13 8.62 -9.31
CA ARG A 31 -45.17 9.63 -9.74
C ARG A 31 -46.10 10.40 -8.74
N LEU A 32 -45.73 11.69 -8.50
CA LEU A 32 -46.37 13.05 -8.74
C LEU A 32 -47.91 13.31 -8.59
N PRO A 33 -48.47 14.56 -8.42
CA PRO A 33 -47.90 15.94 -8.43
C PRO A 33 -48.40 17.00 -7.37
N SER A 34 -47.66 18.12 -7.29
CA SER A 34 -47.96 19.55 -6.96
C SER A 34 -48.99 20.01 -5.90
N VAL A 35 -48.57 20.91 -4.99
CA VAL A 35 -49.27 22.19 -4.63
C VAL A 35 -48.24 23.24 -4.14
N LYS A 36 -48.42 24.51 -4.56
CA LYS A 36 -47.68 25.72 -4.17
C LYS A 36 -48.13 26.26 -2.79
N THR A 37 -47.22 26.86 -2.02
CA THR A 37 -47.21 28.30 -1.60
C THR A 37 -46.20 28.56 -0.46
N ASP A 38 -45.16 29.31 -0.78
CA ASP A 38 -44.81 30.65 -0.28
C ASP A 38 -44.66 31.01 1.23
N VAL A 39 -43.65 31.88 1.44
CA VAL A 39 -43.52 32.98 2.44
C VAL A 39 -42.70 32.74 3.74
N SER A 40 -41.43 33.16 3.64
CA SER A 40 -40.69 34.17 4.42
C SER A 40 -40.22 33.98 5.88
N ALA A 41 -38.97 34.43 6.07
CA ALA A 41 -38.43 35.24 7.20
C ALA A 41 -38.28 34.53 8.57
N GLN A 42 -37.33 34.81 9.46
CA GLN A 42 -36.15 35.70 9.54
C GLN A 42 -35.37 35.28 10.81
N LYS A 43 -34.05 35.53 10.81
CA LYS A 43 -33.19 35.99 11.92
C LYS A 43 -33.14 35.28 13.30
N GLN A 44 -31.93 34.74 13.56
CA GLN A 44 -30.91 35.22 14.53
C GLN A 44 -31.13 35.21 16.06
N VAL A 45 -30.11 34.61 16.71
CA VAL A 45 -29.35 35.01 17.92
C VAL A 45 -29.69 34.36 19.27
N ALA A 46 -28.63 33.68 19.77
CA ALA A 46 -28.12 33.45 21.13
C ALA A 46 -29.00 33.77 22.35
N ALA A 47 -29.01 32.86 23.33
CA ALA A 47 -28.11 32.91 24.49
C ALA A 47 -28.51 31.87 25.56
N SER A 48 -27.48 31.32 26.21
CA SER A 48 -27.36 30.88 27.61
C SER A 48 -28.59 30.46 28.42
N GLY A 49 -28.46 29.34 29.13
CA GLY A 49 -29.17 29.15 30.40
C GLY A 49 -29.40 27.68 30.73
N GLY A 50 -28.53 27.13 31.59
CA GLY A 50 -28.77 25.83 32.20
C GLY A 50 -29.96 25.89 33.15
N HIS A 51 -30.80 24.85 33.11
CA HIS A 51 -31.41 24.30 34.31
C HIS A 51 -31.85 22.85 34.07
N THR A 52 -31.47 22.03 35.03
CA THR A 52 -31.93 20.69 35.32
C THR A 52 -33.46 20.58 35.37
N THR A 53 -34.07 19.57 34.73
CA THR A 53 -35.10 18.73 35.37
C THR A 53 -35.55 17.53 34.53
N LYS A 54 -35.51 16.37 35.20
CA LYS A 54 -36.50 15.27 35.24
C LYS A 54 -37.04 14.67 33.92
N LEU A 55 -36.64 13.42 33.74
CA LEU A 55 -37.42 12.33 33.14
C LEU A 55 -38.92 12.44 33.46
N LYS A 56 -39.75 12.42 32.42
CA LYS A 56 -41.10 11.85 32.43
C LYS A 56 -41.31 10.99 31.19
N SER A 57 -41.61 9.73 31.44
CA SER A 57 -42.12 8.75 30.49
C SER A 57 -43.57 9.09 30.10
N HIS A 58 -43.86 9.08 28.80
CA HIS A 58 -45.18 8.79 28.22
C HIS A 58 -44.90 8.11 26.86
N SER A 59 -45.06 6.79 26.75
CA SER A 59 -46.30 6.04 26.51
C SER A 59 -47.00 6.39 25.18
N GLY A 60 -46.90 5.47 24.22
CA GLY A 60 -48.02 5.07 23.36
C GLY A 60 -48.15 5.76 22.01
N LEU A 61 -47.59 5.15 20.96
CA LEU A 61 -48.11 5.30 19.61
C LEU A 61 -48.11 3.93 18.91
N LEU A 62 -49.32 3.38 18.80
CA LEU A 62 -49.67 2.19 18.04
C LEU A 62 -49.56 2.51 16.55
N PHE A 63 -48.64 1.86 15.84
CA PHE A 63 -48.65 1.80 14.39
C PHE A 63 -49.54 0.65 13.93
N ASN A 64 -50.66 0.98 13.29
CA ASN A 64 -51.47 0.05 12.54
C ASN A 64 -50.70 -0.44 11.30
N SER A 65 -50.41 -1.74 11.27
CA SER A 65 -49.86 -2.43 10.11
C SER A 65 -50.91 -2.60 9.01
N LEU A 66 -50.64 -2.05 7.82
CA LEU A 66 -51.34 -2.36 6.57
C LEU A 66 -50.74 -3.64 5.95
N PRO A 67 -51.53 -4.64 5.50
CA PRO A 67 -51.01 -5.87 4.92
C PRO A 67 -50.78 -5.71 3.42
N LEU A 68 -49.55 -5.35 3.02
CA LEU A 68 -49.08 -5.40 1.63
C LEU A 68 -48.42 -6.75 1.35
N TYR A 69 -49.17 -7.85 1.53
CA TYR A 69 -48.72 -9.21 1.21
C TYR A 69 -49.78 -9.94 0.38
N LYS A 70 -50.02 -9.48 -0.86
CA LYS A 70 -50.89 -10.24 -1.78
C LYS A 70 -50.59 -10.13 -3.28
N MET A 71 -49.44 -9.59 -3.70
CA MET A 71 -49.14 -9.46 -5.14
C MET A 71 -47.68 -9.76 -5.53
N ILE A 72 -47.06 -10.80 -4.95
CA ILE A 72 -45.85 -11.39 -5.54
C ILE A 72 -46.04 -12.91 -5.63
N PRO A 73 -46.03 -13.53 -6.82
CA PRO A 73 -46.12 -14.97 -6.95
C PRO A 73 -44.98 -15.64 -6.16
N LYS A 74 -45.32 -16.58 -5.27
CA LYS A 74 -44.35 -17.34 -4.43
C LYS A 74 -43.22 -18.01 -5.22
N ARG A 75 -43.34 -18.15 -6.55
CA ARG A 75 -42.33 -18.75 -7.44
C ARG A 75 -41.24 -17.76 -7.90
N GLY A 76 -41.41 -16.45 -7.74
CA GLY A 76 -40.40 -15.45 -8.15
C GLY A 76 -39.38 -15.08 -7.06
N ILE A 77 -39.74 -15.25 -5.78
CA ILE A 77 -38.90 -14.84 -4.65
C ILE A 77 -37.66 -15.72 -4.51
N GLY A 78 -37.78 -17.03 -4.79
CA GLY A 78 -36.63 -17.95 -4.74
C GLY A 78 -35.57 -17.67 -5.82
N ALA A 79 -36.00 -17.28 -7.03
CA ALA A 79 -35.10 -16.92 -8.12
C ALA A 79 -34.42 -15.57 -7.86
N LEU A 80 -35.14 -14.59 -7.32
CA LEU A 80 -34.56 -13.30 -6.95
C LEU A 80 -33.53 -13.44 -5.82
N PHE A 81 -33.81 -14.28 -4.81
CA PHE A 81 -32.84 -14.59 -3.75
C PHE A 81 -31.60 -15.29 -4.30
N LEU A 82 -31.75 -16.30 -5.17
CA LEU A 82 -30.62 -17.00 -5.81
C LEU A 82 -29.79 -16.08 -6.70
N ILE A 83 -30.42 -15.15 -7.43
CA ILE A 83 -29.72 -14.16 -8.26
C ILE A 83 -29.01 -13.14 -7.37
N CYS A 84 -29.64 -12.65 -6.31
CA CYS A 84 -29.00 -11.72 -5.37
C CYS A 84 -27.87 -12.37 -4.57
N THR A 85 -27.99 -13.62 -4.11
CA THR A 85 -26.88 -14.35 -3.49
C THR A 85 -25.80 -14.74 -4.50
N ALA A 86 -26.14 -15.07 -5.75
CA ALA A 86 -25.13 -15.32 -6.79
C ALA A 86 -24.37 -14.04 -7.18
N ILE A 87 -25.05 -12.90 -7.27
CA ILE A 87 -24.45 -11.60 -7.54
C ILE A 87 -23.58 -11.13 -6.35
N HIS A 88 -24.04 -11.32 -5.11
CA HIS A 88 -23.24 -10.99 -3.92
C HIS A 88 -22.08 -11.98 -3.67
N ALA A 89 -22.24 -13.25 -4.03
CA ALA A 89 -21.15 -14.24 -3.96
C ALA A 89 -20.10 -14.05 -5.07
N SER A 90 -20.40 -13.25 -6.11
CA SER A 90 -19.47 -12.97 -7.22
C SER A 90 -18.67 -11.67 -7.09
N TYR A 91 -18.93 -10.86 -6.06
CA TYR A 91 -18.16 -9.64 -5.77
C TYR A 91 -17.31 -9.85 -4.52
N GLU A 92 -16.31 -10.72 -4.64
CA GLU A 92 -15.18 -10.69 -3.71
C GLU A 92 -14.51 -9.33 -3.86
N SER A 93 -14.42 -8.55 -2.78
CA SER A 93 -13.79 -7.23 -2.84
C SER A 93 -12.35 -7.39 -3.32
N PRO A 94 -11.78 -6.47 -4.09
CA PRO A 94 -10.38 -6.58 -4.51
C PRO A 94 -9.35 -6.66 -3.37
N ILE A 95 -9.73 -6.26 -2.15
CA ILE A 95 -8.97 -6.51 -0.92
C ILE A 95 -9.04 -8.01 -0.55
N ASP A 96 -10.22 -8.61 -0.59
CA ASP A 96 -10.41 -10.04 -0.38
C ASP A 96 -9.72 -10.85 -1.50
N GLN A 97 -9.74 -10.39 -2.75
CA GLN A 97 -8.98 -11.01 -3.85
C GLN A 97 -7.47 -10.98 -3.58
N LEU A 98 -6.92 -9.84 -3.13
CA LEU A 98 -5.50 -9.76 -2.79
C LEU A 98 -5.17 -10.68 -1.61
N ARG A 99 -6.03 -10.73 -0.59
CA ARG A 99 -5.90 -11.66 0.54
C ARG A 99 -5.89 -13.11 0.04
N THR A 100 -6.84 -13.48 -0.82
CA THR A 100 -6.95 -14.81 -1.43
C THR A 100 -5.72 -15.13 -2.28
N LEU A 101 -5.16 -14.18 -3.02
CA LEU A 101 -3.92 -14.39 -3.78
C LEU A 101 -2.71 -14.64 -2.88
N PHE A 102 -2.56 -13.88 -1.80
CA PHE A 102 -1.49 -14.12 -0.83
C PHE A 102 -1.67 -15.43 -0.05
N GLN A 103 -2.91 -15.81 0.28
CA GLN A 103 -3.23 -17.11 0.86
C GLN A 103 -2.92 -18.24 -0.11
N ASN A 104 -3.24 -18.08 -1.40
CA ASN A 104 -2.88 -19.03 -2.44
C ASN A 104 -1.36 -19.12 -2.56
N PHE A 105 -0.63 -18.00 -2.52
CA PHE A 105 0.83 -17.99 -2.62
C PHE A 105 1.50 -18.68 -1.44
N GLN A 106 0.92 -18.51 -0.25
CA GLN A 106 1.29 -19.27 0.94
C GLN A 106 1.06 -20.77 0.75
N ALA A 107 -0.03 -21.15 0.08
CA ALA A 107 -0.43 -22.54 -0.12
C ALA A 107 0.26 -23.24 -1.30
N THR A 108 0.84 -22.51 -2.26
CA THR A 108 1.44 -23.11 -3.45
C THR A 108 2.75 -23.83 -3.11
N ASP A 109 2.87 -25.09 -3.52
CA ASP A 109 4.12 -25.86 -3.36
C ASP A 109 5.27 -25.19 -4.10
N ALA A 110 6.46 -25.24 -3.51
CA ALA A 110 7.64 -24.65 -4.13
C ALA A 110 8.22 -25.54 -5.24
N THR A 111 8.68 -24.92 -6.33
CA THR A 111 9.33 -25.59 -7.46
C THR A 111 10.78 -25.99 -7.17
N SER A 112 11.41 -25.34 -6.19
CA SER A 112 12.74 -25.61 -5.66
C SER A 112 12.74 -25.31 -4.15
N THR A 113 13.70 -25.82 -3.37
CA THR A 113 13.81 -25.38 -1.98
C THR A 113 14.48 -23.99 -1.91
N PRO A 114 14.10 -23.12 -0.95
CA PRO A 114 14.77 -21.82 -0.73
C PRO A 114 16.29 -21.95 -0.56
N CYS A 115 16.75 -23.10 -0.07
CA CYS A 115 18.15 -23.45 0.12
C CYS A 115 18.93 -23.64 -1.18
N HIS A 116 18.30 -24.12 -2.26
CA HIS A 116 18.98 -24.28 -3.55
C HIS A 116 19.00 -23.00 -4.39
N ASN A 117 17.87 -22.29 -4.43
CA ASN A 117 17.74 -21.05 -5.17
C ASN A 117 16.56 -20.27 -4.62
N TRP A 118 16.84 -19.30 -3.74
CA TRP A 118 15.81 -18.53 -3.05
C TRP A 118 15.06 -17.59 -4.00
N HIS A 119 15.76 -16.99 -4.97
CA HIS A 119 15.13 -16.17 -5.99
C HIS A 119 14.12 -16.99 -6.81
N ASP A 120 14.51 -18.16 -7.32
CA ASP A 120 13.60 -18.98 -8.12
C ASP A 120 12.47 -19.53 -7.26
N ASN A 121 12.76 -19.90 -6.02
CA ASN A 121 11.74 -20.32 -5.07
C ASN A 121 10.67 -19.25 -4.82
N ILE A 122 11.01 -17.96 -4.86
CA ILE A 122 10.04 -16.88 -4.60
C ILE A 122 9.51 -16.28 -5.89
N CYS A 123 10.38 -15.83 -6.79
CA CYS A 123 10.00 -15.14 -8.00
C CYS A 123 9.44 -16.08 -9.07
N LEU A 124 9.82 -17.38 -9.04
CA LEU A 124 9.38 -18.39 -10.01
C LEU A 124 8.51 -19.50 -9.38
N ARG A 125 8.20 -19.44 -8.06
CA ARG A 125 7.38 -20.44 -7.33
C ARG A 125 6.13 -20.82 -8.08
N ASP A 126 5.45 -19.78 -8.53
CA ASP A 126 4.32 -19.84 -9.43
C ASP A 126 4.39 -18.54 -10.22
N LEU A 127 5.05 -18.60 -11.37
CA LEU A 127 5.21 -17.45 -12.26
C LEU A 127 3.88 -16.76 -12.54
N LYS A 128 2.76 -17.49 -12.56
CA LYS A 128 1.43 -16.92 -12.80
C LYS A 128 0.93 -16.20 -11.55
N LEU A 129 1.04 -16.81 -10.37
CA LEU A 129 0.59 -16.23 -9.11
C LEU A 129 1.50 -15.11 -8.60
N VAL A 130 2.81 -15.20 -8.80
CA VAL A 130 3.76 -14.11 -8.55
C VAL A 130 3.56 -13.01 -9.57
N ALA A 131 3.32 -13.34 -10.84
CA ALA A 131 2.89 -12.32 -11.81
C ALA A 131 1.57 -11.72 -11.38
N GLU A 132 0.64 -12.46 -10.77
CA GLU A 132 -0.66 -11.98 -10.31
C GLU A 132 -0.58 -11.20 -8.99
N ILE A 133 0.31 -11.54 -8.06
CA ILE A 133 0.61 -10.72 -6.87
C ILE A 133 1.36 -9.47 -7.31
N LYS A 134 2.36 -9.59 -8.19
CA LYS A 134 3.00 -8.44 -8.83
C LYS A 134 1.97 -7.58 -9.55
N LYS A 135 1.05 -8.21 -10.28
CA LYS A 135 -0.09 -7.56 -10.89
C LYS A 135 -0.94 -6.87 -9.84
N ASN A 136 -1.24 -7.48 -8.72
CA ASN A 136 -2.13 -6.91 -7.71
C ASN A 136 -1.43 -6.03 -6.65
N VAL A 137 -0.10 -5.95 -6.65
CA VAL A 137 0.69 -5.05 -5.79
C VAL A 137 1.17 -3.86 -6.62
N VAL A 138 1.71 -4.10 -7.82
CA VAL A 138 2.18 -3.07 -8.76
C VAL A 138 1.03 -2.49 -9.59
N GLU A 139 0.12 -3.32 -10.08
CA GLU A 139 -1.07 -2.88 -10.85
C GLU A 139 -2.36 -2.88 -10.02
N GLY A 140 -2.36 -3.47 -8.81
CA GLY A 140 -3.58 -3.81 -8.06
C GLY A 140 -4.18 -2.70 -7.23
N LEU A 141 -3.41 -1.63 -7.04
CA LEU A 141 -3.96 -0.32 -6.74
C LEU A 141 -5.05 0.01 -7.77
N GLY A 142 -4.89 -0.36 -9.05
CA GLY A 142 -5.83 -0.12 -10.15
C GLY A 142 -7.20 -0.74 -9.97
N PRO A 143 -7.34 -2.08 -9.94
CA PRO A 143 -8.58 -2.77 -9.63
C PRO A 143 -9.15 -2.43 -8.25
N GLN A 144 -8.31 -2.24 -7.23
CA GLN A 144 -8.80 -1.89 -5.90
C GLN A 144 -9.35 -0.48 -5.85
N LEU A 145 -8.65 0.51 -6.39
CA LEU A 145 -9.20 1.85 -6.55
C LEU A 145 -10.39 1.84 -7.49
N ALA A 146 -10.37 1.05 -8.56
CA ALA A 146 -11.54 0.89 -9.43
C ALA A 146 -12.76 0.35 -8.67
N SER A 147 -12.56 -0.54 -7.70
CA SER A 147 -13.64 -1.09 -6.86
C SER A 147 -14.05 -0.19 -5.71
N LEU A 148 -13.10 0.53 -5.11
CA LEU A 148 -13.37 1.54 -4.07
C LEU A 148 -14.06 2.76 -4.70
N MET A 149 -13.83 3.00 -5.99
CA MET A 149 -14.59 3.89 -6.85
C MET A 149 -15.77 3.14 -7.47
N GLU A 150 -16.67 2.60 -6.63
CA GLU A 150 -17.89 1.85 -7.02
C GLU A 150 -18.74 2.57 -8.08
N LYS A 151 -18.57 3.88 -8.23
CA LYS A 151 -19.05 4.67 -9.35
C LYS A 151 -17.85 5.27 -10.08
N PRO A 152 -17.77 5.14 -11.41
CA PRO A 152 -16.68 5.74 -12.18
C PRO A 152 -16.63 7.24 -11.88
N ASP A 153 -15.54 7.68 -11.26
CA ASP A 153 -15.37 9.09 -10.90
C ASP A 153 -15.54 9.97 -12.15
N PRO A 154 -16.32 11.06 -12.08
CA PRO A 154 -16.56 11.92 -13.22
C PRO A 154 -15.28 12.42 -13.90
N VAL A 155 -14.22 12.70 -13.14
CA VAL A 155 -12.90 13.11 -13.67
C VAL A 155 -12.30 12.00 -14.50
N TYR A 156 -12.31 10.77 -14.02
CA TYR A 156 -11.82 9.62 -14.78
C TYR A 156 -12.59 9.42 -16.09
N GLN A 157 -13.92 9.51 -16.05
CA GLN A 157 -14.73 9.37 -17.27
C GLN A 157 -14.39 10.45 -18.31
N GLU A 158 -14.20 11.68 -17.87
CA GLU A 158 -13.83 12.78 -18.75
C GLU A 158 -12.40 12.64 -19.28
N LEU A 159 -11.46 12.10 -18.48
CA LEU A 159 -10.11 11.76 -18.94
C LEU A 159 -10.12 10.72 -20.06
N VAL A 160 -10.89 9.64 -19.91
CA VAL A 160 -11.00 8.60 -20.94
C VAL A 160 -11.61 9.17 -22.23
N LYS A 161 -12.67 9.98 -22.12
CA LYS A 161 -13.28 10.65 -23.29
C LYS A 161 -12.30 11.61 -23.96
N ALA A 162 -11.57 12.41 -23.17
CA ALA A 162 -10.57 13.33 -23.69
C ALA A 162 -9.43 12.58 -24.38
N ALA A 163 -8.95 11.47 -23.82
CA ALA A 163 -7.95 10.60 -24.44
C ALA A 163 -8.45 10.01 -25.77
N GLN A 164 -9.72 9.57 -25.84
CA GLN A 164 -10.35 9.10 -27.08
C GLN A 164 -10.27 10.15 -28.18
N THR A 165 -10.73 11.37 -27.91
CA THR A 165 -10.60 12.50 -28.84
C THR A 165 -9.15 12.74 -29.22
N TYR A 166 -8.25 12.81 -28.24
CA TYR A 166 -6.84 13.11 -28.43
C TYR A 166 -6.10 12.09 -29.32
N THR A 167 -6.46 10.81 -29.23
CA THR A 167 -5.88 9.76 -30.09
C THR A 167 -6.24 9.90 -31.57
N THR A 168 -7.33 10.60 -31.89
CA THR A 168 -7.77 10.86 -33.27
C THR A 168 -7.07 12.05 -33.90
N LEU A 169 -6.40 12.88 -33.10
CA LEU A 169 -5.71 14.07 -33.59
C LEU A 169 -4.47 13.73 -34.42
N TRP A 170 -4.13 14.66 -35.32
CA TRP A 170 -2.88 14.61 -36.07
C TRP A 170 -1.70 14.95 -35.14
N LYS A 171 -0.48 14.56 -35.53
CA LYS A 171 0.70 14.79 -34.68
C LYS A 171 0.90 16.28 -34.40
N GLU A 172 0.72 17.10 -35.42
CA GLU A 172 0.85 18.56 -35.38
C GLU A 172 -0.14 19.21 -34.39
N GLN A 173 -1.35 18.65 -34.27
CA GLN A 173 -2.35 19.13 -33.31
C GLN A 173 -1.97 18.78 -31.88
N ARG A 174 -1.40 17.58 -31.66
CA ARG A 174 -0.87 17.17 -30.35
C ARG A 174 0.33 18.02 -29.95
N ASP A 175 1.28 18.20 -30.86
CA ASP A 175 2.47 19.04 -30.65
C ASP A 175 2.05 20.50 -30.34
N PHE A 176 1.02 21.01 -31.05
CA PHE A 176 0.43 22.31 -30.75
C PHE A 176 -0.17 22.37 -29.34
N CYS A 177 -0.95 21.36 -28.93
CA CYS A 177 -1.53 21.33 -27.59
C CYS A 177 -0.44 21.31 -26.50
N ALA A 178 0.56 20.44 -26.65
CA ALA A 178 1.69 20.34 -25.75
C ALA A 178 2.46 21.66 -25.63
N GLN A 179 2.72 22.33 -26.75
CA GLN A 179 3.41 23.63 -26.78
C GLN A 179 2.54 24.74 -26.17
N LYS A 180 1.27 24.83 -26.55
CA LYS A 180 0.33 25.87 -26.07
C LYS A 180 0.18 25.83 -24.55
N HIS A 181 0.20 24.63 -23.99
CA HIS A 181 -0.01 24.38 -22.58
C HIS A 181 1.29 24.21 -21.78
N ASN A 182 2.46 24.31 -22.45
CA ASN A 182 3.77 24.05 -21.86
C ASN A 182 3.82 22.72 -21.08
N THR A 183 3.15 21.70 -21.60
CA THR A 183 3.07 20.37 -20.98
C THR A 183 3.98 19.40 -21.71
N THR A 184 4.84 18.71 -20.96
CA THR A 184 5.53 17.50 -21.43
C THR A 184 4.71 16.28 -21.02
N LEU A 185 3.55 16.08 -21.64
CA LEU A 185 2.88 14.78 -21.60
C LEU A 185 3.72 13.81 -22.42
N ASN A 186 4.73 13.20 -21.79
CA ASN A 186 5.59 12.18 -22.37
C ASN A 186 4.82 10.85 -22.52
N LEU A 187 3.68 10.89 -23.20
CA LEU A 187 2.88 9.72 -23.51
C LEU A 187 3.12 9.30 -24.95
N ASP A 188 3.50 8.04 -25.14
CA ASP A 188 3.60 7.51 -26.48
C ASP A 188 2.20 7.23 -27.08
N LYS A 189 2.14 7.10 -28.42
CA LYS A 189 0.87 6.85 -29.13
C LYS A 189 0.21 5.53 -28.72
N SER A 190 0.99 4.55 -28.25
CA SER A 190 0.49 3.25 -27.80
C SER A 190 -0.18 3.36 -26.43
N GLU A 191 0.39 4.13 -25.50
CA GLU A 191 -0.16 4.41 -24.17
C GLU A 191 -1.47 5.20 -24.26
N LEU A 192 -1.51 6.26 -25.08
CA LEU A 192 -2.75 7.00 -25.33
C LEU A 192 -3.84 6.10 -25.93
N LYS A 193 -3.48 5.19 -26.84
CA LYS A 193 -4.43 4.22 -27.38
C LYS A 193 -4.93 3.23 -26.33
N LYS A 194 -4.09 2.84 -25.37
CA LYS A 194 -4.52 1.99 -24.24
C LYS A 194 -5.52 2.75 -23.37
N ILE A 195 -5.24 4.00 -23.01
CA ILE A 195 -6.18 4.85 -22.24
C ILE A 195 -7.51 4.98 -22.98
N ALA A 196 -7.47 5.38 -24.25
CA ALA A 196 -8.67 5.64 -25.05
C ALA A 196 -9.57 4.40 -25.23
N LYS A 197 -8.97 3.21 -25.33
CA LYS A 197 -9.70 1.95 -25.49
C LYS A 197 -10.13 1.32 -24.17
N SER A 198 -9.65 1.86 -23.06
CA SER A 198 -9.91 1.26 -21.77
C SER A 198 -11.37 1.36 -21.39
N SER A 199 -11.85 0.29 -20.77
CA SER A 199 -13.19 0.21 -20.19
C SER A 199 -13.18 0.31 -18.66
N SER A 200 -12.00 0.36 -18.03
CA SER A 200 -11.86 0.34 -16.58
C SER A 200 -10.63 1.10 -16.08
N LEU A 201 -10.77 1.75 -14.92
CA LEU A 201 -9.69 2.50 -14.27
C LEU A 201 -8.41 1.67 -14.16
N LYS A 202 -8.57 0.40 -13.79
CA LYS A 202 -7.54 -0.63 -13.72
C LYS A 202 -6.57 -0.62 -14.91
N GLU A 203 -7.07 -0.61 -16.14
CA GLU A 203 -6.23 -0.74 -17.34
C GLU A 203 -5.45 0.54 -17.66
N THR A 204 -5.88 1.68 -17.10
CA THR A 204 -5.29 3.00 -17.39
C THR A 204 -4.40 3.52 -16.28
N MET A 205 -4.52 2.97 -15.08
CA MET A 205 -3.96 3.62 -13.90
C MET A 205 -2.44 3.60 -13.86
N GLU A 206 -1.81 2.51 -14.30
CA GLU A 206 -0.34 2.47 -14.49
C GLU A 206 0.14 3.61 -15.38
N ILE A 207 -0.59 3.89 -16.46
CA ILE A 207 -0.24 4.95 -17.41
C ILE A 207 -0.47 6.31 -16.76
N PHE A 208 -1.54 6.49 -15.98
CA PHE A 208 -1.79 7.76 -15.31
C PHE A 208 -0.80 8.07 -14.18
N LEU A 209 -0.35 7.05 -13.45
CA LEU A 209 0.64 7.19 -12.38
C LEU A 209 2.02 7.56 -12.92
N THR A 210 2.35 7.20 -14.16
CA THR A 210 3.63 7.57 -14.80
C THR A 210 3.59 8.93 -15.49
N VAL A 211 2.40 9.55 -15.61
CA VAL A 211 2.23 10.86 -16.24
C VAL A 211 2.18 11.95 -15.17
N PRO A 212 3.16 12.87 -15.12
CA PRO A 212 3.24 13.89 -14.07
C PRO A 212 1.98 14.75 -13.90
N GLY A 213 1.22 14.99 -14.98
CA GLY A 213 -0.02 15.77 -14.94
C GLY A 213 -1.23 15.03 -14.35
N PHE A 214 -1.19 13.71 -14.24
CA PHE A 214 -2.29 12.91 -13.69
C PHE A 214 -1.96 12.27 -12.34
N ALA A 215 -0.69 11.99 -12.07
CA ALA A 215 -0.27 11.38 -10.81
C ALA A 215 -0.88 12.06 -9.56
N PRO A 216 -0.85 13.40 -9.38
CA PRO A 216 -1.42 14.05 -8.19
C PRO A 216 -2.88 13.70 -7.91
N TYR A 217 -3.74 13.70 -8.94
CA TYR A 217 -5.15 13.32 -8.81
C TYR A 217 -5.28 11.88 -8.32
N PHE A 218 -4.56 10.94 -8.95
CA PHE A 218 -4.61 9.53 -8.58
C PHE A 218 -4.04 9.28 -7.18
N ASN A 219 -3.04 10.05 -6.75
CA ASN A 219 -2.53 10.00 -5.38
C ASN A 219 -3.60 10.40 -4.37
N VAL A 220 -4.31 11.51 -4.61
CA VAL A 220 -5.38 12.00 -3.72
C VAL A 220 -6.52 10.99 -3.66
N VAL A 221 -6.97 10.48 -4.81
CA VAL A 221 -8.00 9.42 -4.87
C VAL A 221 -7.57 8.21 -4.08
N THR A 222 -6.32 7.77 -4.24
CA THR A 222 -5.80 6.60 -3.53
C THR A 222 -5.84 6.82 -2.03
N LEU A 223 -5.24 7.91 -1.59
CA LEU A 223 -5.07 8.23 -0.20
C LEU A 223 -6.41 8.43 0.50
N LEU A 224 -7.35 9.13 -0.15
CA LEU A 224 -8.71 9.32 0.35
C LEU A 224 -9.41 7.99 0.60
N ASN A 225 -9.31 7.06 -0.34
CA ASN A 225 -9.94 5.75 -0.21
C ASN A 225 -9.27 4.90 0.88
N LEU A 226 -7.95 4.93 0.99
CA LEU A 226 -7.23 4.22 2.06
C LEU A 226 -7.61 4.74 3.45
N LEU A 227 -7.66 6.06 3.61
CA LEU A 227 -8.06 6.70 4.87
C LEU A 227 -9.52 6.44 5.23
N LYS A 228 -10.43 6.43 4.26
CA LYS A 228 -11.83 6.07 4.50
C LYS A 228 -11.97 4.61 4.94
N TYR A 229 -11.18 3.72 4.36
CA TYR A 229 -11.21 2.31 4.69
C TYR A 229 -10.64 2.03 6.09
N LYS A 230 -9.50 2.64 6.44
CA LYS A 230 -8.85 2.46 7.74
C LYS A 230 -8.31 3.80 8.25
N PRO A 231 -9.14 4.62 8.92
CA PRO A 231 -8.79 6.00 9.29
C PRO A 231 -7.63 6.09 10.29
N ASN A 232 -7.45 5.09 11.14
CA ASN A 232 -6.40 5.08 12.17
C ASN A 232 -5.08 4.43 11.70
N SER A 233 -4.94 4.16 10.41
CA SER A 233 -3.79 3.42 9.87
C SER A 233 -2.48 4.19 9.98
N TYR A 234 -2.52 5.52 10.00
CA TYR A 234 -1.35 6.35 10.20
C TYR A 234 -0.87 6.34 11.66
N GLU A 235 -1.77 6.41 12.62
CA GLU A 235 -1.44 6.33 14.04
C GLU A 235 -0.92 4.94 14.38
N GLU A 236 -1.56 3.89 13.85
CA GLU A 236 -1.09 2.52 13.98
C GLU A 236 0.30 2.38 13.36
N LEU A 237 0.51 2.90 12.14
CA LEU A 237 1.82 2.91 11.49
C LEU A 237 2.84 3.66 12.36
N ASN A 238 2.61 4.93 12.66
CA ASN A 238 3.54 5.75 13.45
C ASN A 238 3.85 5.10 14.81
N SER A 239 2.87 4.47 15.45
CA SER A 239 3.09 3.70 16.68
C SER A 239 3.99 2.48 16.43
N TYR A 240 3.73 1.70 15.37
CA TYR A 240 4.60 0.58 15.00
C TYR A 240 6.02 1.07 14.68
N LEU A 241 6.16 2.13 13.88
CA LEU A 241 7.44 2.72 13.53
C LEU A 241 8.18 3.21 14.76
N ALA A 242 7.52 3.93 15.65
CA ALA A 242 8.12 4.44 16.88
C ALA A 242 8.63 3.29 17.75
N ILE A 243 7.84 2.24 17.97
CA ILE A 243 8.26 1.05 18.74
C ILE A 243 9.43 0.34 18.06
N LEU A 244 9.36 0.17 16.73
CA LEU A 244 10.38 -0.51 15.97
C LEU A 244 11.68 0.27 15.99
N VAL A 245 11.63 1.58 15.75
CA VAL A 245 12.78 2.50 15.84
C VAL A 245 13.32 2.46 17.25
N GLU A 246 12.51 2.63 18.29
CA GLU A 246 12.96 2.57 19.67
C GLU A 246 13.70 1.26 19.96
N ARG A 247 13.14 0.10 19.58
CA ARG A 247 13.79 -1.20 19.78
C ARG A 247 15.06 -1.32 18.95
N LEU A 248 15.03 -0.86 17.72
CA LEU A 248 16.18 -0.85 16.81
C LEU A 248 17.32 -0.01 17.39
N VAL A 249 17.00 1.19 17.87
CA VAL A 249 17.90 2.09 18.58
C VAL A 249 18.45 1.40 19.82
N GLN A 250 17.62 0.79 20.67
CA GLN A 250 18.09 0.08 21.86
C GLN A 250 19.05 -1.06 21.53
N LYS A 251 18.75 -1.86 20.50
CA LYS A 251 19.62 -2.96 20.05
C LYS A 251 20.94 -2.43 19.51
N ILE A 252 20.92 -1.34 18.74
CA ILE A 252 22.14 -0.70 18.22
C ILE A 252 22.93 -0.02 19.35
N GLU A 253 22.27 0.69 20.27
CA GLU A 253 22.87 1.38 21.43
C GLU A 253 23.60 0.41 22.35
N SER A 254 23.04 -0.78 22.56
CA SER A 254 23.68 -1.83 23.36
C SER A 254 24.97 -2.35 22.74
N LYS A 255 25.23 -2.01 21.47
CA LYS A 255 26.32 -2.53 20.67
C LYS A 255 27.32 -1.44 20.21
N ILE A 256 26.95 -0.15 20.10
CA ILE A 256 27.80 0.96 19.57
C ILE A 256 27.39 2.37 20.10
N PHE A 257 28.32 3.35 20.04
CA PHE A 257 28.20 4.82 20.25
C PHE A 257 27.08 5.60 19.49
N LEU A 258 26.12 4.94 18.84
CA LEU A 258 25.12 5.56 17.95
C LEU A 258 23.94 6.22 18.67
N LYS A 259 23.94 6.17 20.01
CA LYS A 259 22.89 6.67 20.91
C LYS A 259 22.42 8.09 20.61
N SER A 260 23.35 9.03 20.44
CA SER A 260 22.96 10.43 20.22
C SER A 260 22.38 10.66 18.83
N TYR A 261 22.85 9.93 17.81
CA TYR A 261 22.39 10.10 16.43
C TYR A 261 21.00 9.51 16.24
N LEU A 262 20.77 8.31 16.77
CA LEU A 262 19.52 7.59 16.57
C LEU A 262 18.36 8.11 17.42
N LYS A 263 18.65 8.85 18.50
CA LYS A 263 17.64 9.42 19.39
C LYS A 263 16.71 10.42 18.68
N ASP A 264 17.25 11.13 17.70
CA ASP A 264 16.55 12.20 17.01
C ASP A 264 15.98 11.73 15.65
N VAL A 265 16.17 10.45 15.31
CA VAL A 265 15.58 9.89 14.09
C VAL A 265 14.08 9.79 14.23
N THR A 266 13.38 10.46 13.32
CA THR A 266 11.94 10.37 13.17
C THR A 266 11.62 9.54 11.94
N VAL A 267 10.51 8.81 12.01
CA VAL A 267 10.01 8.07 10.85
C VAL A 267 8.65 8.61 10.54
N THR A 268 8.50 9.14 9.34
CA THR A 268 7.26 9.74 8.88
C THR A 268 6.85 9.09 7.57
N SER A 269 5.55 8.99 7.33
CA SER A 269 5.08 8.79 5.96
C SER A 269 5.46 9.99 5.10
N ASN A 270 5.66 9.80 3.79
CA ASN A 270 5.80 10.88 2.81
C ASN A 270 4.51 11.70 2.60
N ILE A 271 3.54 11.52 3.48
CA ILE A 271 2.19 12.04 3.40
C ILE A 271 2.06 13.10 4.48
N ASP A 272 1.91 14.33 3.99
CA ASP A 272 1.70 15.53 4.79
C ASP A 272 0.54 15.34 5.78
N GLU A 273 0.60 15.96 6.95
CA GLU A 273 -0.46 15.86 7.97
C GLU A 273 -1.81 16.33 7.43
N ASP A 274 -1.81 17.38 6.61
CA ASP A 274 -3.04 17.87 5.96
C ASP A 274 -3.64 16.80 5.04
N LEU A 275 -2.79 16.05 4.33
CA LEU A 275 -3.20 14.95 3.47
C LEU A 275 -3.66 13.71 4.25
N ARG A 276 -3.50 13.66 5.58
CA ARG A 276 -4.11 12.61 6.42
C ARG A 276 -5.57 12.93 6.78
N ASN A 277 -6.02 14.16 6.56
CA ASN A 277 -7.37 14.58 6.86
C ASN A 277 -8.32 14.23 5.71
N VAL A 278 -9.26 13.30 5.97
CA VAL A 278 -10.27 12.86 4.99
C VAL A 278 -11.06 14.05 4.42
N SER A 279 -11.49 15.00 5.25
CA SER A 279 -12.27 16.15 4.79
C SER A 279 -11.44 17.10 3.92
N TYR A 280 -10.14 17.24 4.20
CA TYR A 280 -9.24 17.98 3.32
C TYR A 280 -9.13 17.31 1.95
N LEU A 281 -8.85 16.00 1.90
CA LEU A 281 -8.78 15.25 0.65
C LEU A 281 -10.09 15.27 -0.15
N GLU A 282 -11.24 15.20 0.52
CA GLU A 282 -12.55 15.38 -0.12
C GLU A 282 -12.70 16.76 -0.76
N SER A 283 -12.22 17.81 -0.10
CA SER A 283 -12.21 19.17 -0.66
C SER A 283 -11.27 19.28 -1.87
N VAL A 284 -10.09 18.66 -1.82
CA VAL A 284 -9.15 18.59 -2.94
C VAL A 284 -9.80 17.84 -4.12
N MET A 285 -10.45 16.71 -3.87
CA MET A 285 -11.20 15.96 -4.87
C MET A 285 -12.34 16.77 -5.50
N ALA A 286 -13.09 17.53 -4.70
CA ALA A 286 -14.14 18.42 -5.20
C ALA A 286 -13.58 19.51 -6.11
N SER A 287 -12.43 20.10 -5.76
CA SER A 287 -11.71 21.07 -6.59
C SER A 287 -11.27 20.47 -7.93
N TYR A 288 -10.75 19.23 -7.93
CA TYR A 288 -10.45 18.49 -9.16
C TYR A 288 -11.70 18.34 -10.05
N GLN A 289 -12.79 17.87 -9.47
CA GLN A 289 -14.06 17.68 -10.19
C GLN A 289 -14.59 18.99 -10.77
N GLU A 290 -14.52 20.08 -10.02
CA GLU A 290 -14.91 21.41 -10.50
C GLU A 290 -14.01 21.91 -11.64
N ALA A 291 -12.69 21.74 -11.51
CA ALA A 291 -11.74 22.19 -12.52
C ALA A 291 -11.89 21.42 -13.84
N VAL A 292 -12.09 20.10 -13.77
CA VAL A 292 -12.40 19.27 -14.95
C VAL A 292 -13.74 19.64 -15.57
N ALA A 293 -14.75 19.98 -14.75
CA ALA A 293 -16.05 20.42 -15.26
C ALA A 293 -15.98 21.75 -16.04
N LYS A 294 -14.99 22.60 -15.77
CA LYS A 294 -14.74 23.88 -16.48
C LYS A 294 -14.02 23.70 -17.82
N VAL A 295 -13.36 22.56 -18.06
CA VAL A 295 -12.67 22.30 -19.33
C VAL A 295 -13.70 22.18 -20.45
N ASP A 296 -13.48 22.90 -21.56
CA ASP A 296 -14.27 22.72 -22.76
C ASP A 296 -13.96 21.35 -23.37
N LYS A 297 -14.85 20.40 -23.10
CA LYS A 297 -14.76 19.00 -23.53
C LYS A 297 -14.73 18.84 -25.06
N SER A 298 -15.18 19.86 -25.80
CA SER A 298 -15.15 19.86 -27.27
C SER A 298 -13.82 20.36 -27.83
N HIS A 299 -12.99 21.02 -27.02
CA HIS A 299 -11.70 21.53 -27.43
C HIS A 299 -10.71 20.38 -27.63
N PHE A 300 -9.97 20.38 -28.73
CA PHE A 300 -9.07 19.27 -29.07
C PHE A 300 -7.87 19.12 -28.11
N CYS A 301 -7.50 20.17 -27.36
CA CYS A 301 -6.53 20.10 -26.25
C CYS A 301 -7.16 19.84 -24.87
N ALA A 302 -8.39 19.34 -24.78
CA ALA A 302 -9.04 19.09 -23.48
C ALA A 302 -8.23 18.12 -22.60
N PHE A 303 -7.50 17.17 -23.19
CA PHE A 303 -6.68 16.22 -22.46
C PHE A 303 -5.52 16.90 -21.70
N GLU A 304 -4.76 17.78 -22.34
CA GLU A 304 -3.74 18.62 -21.71
C GLU A 304 -4.33 19.56 -20.67
N GLN A 305 -5.49 20.15 -20.97
CA GLN A 305 -6.13 21.09 -20.05
C GLN A 305 -6.53 20.38 -18.75
N ILE A 306 -7.13 19.19 -18.82
CA ILE A 306 -7.43 18.39 -17.63
C ILE A 306 -6.14 18.03 -16.88
N ALA A 307 -5.07 17.66 -17.58
CA ALA A 307 -3.76 17.34 -16.99
C ALA A 307 -3.04 18.53 -16.35
N LEU A 308 -3.45 19.77 -16.67
CA LEU A 308 -2.90 21.00 -16.11
C LEU A 308 -3.72 21.55 -14.95
N GLN A 309 -5.05 21.39 -15.00
CA GLN A 309 -5.95 21.81 -13.93
C GLN A 309 -5.64 21.08 -12.60
N SER A 310 -4.90 19.97 -12.68
CA SER A 310 -4.42 19.19 -11.55
C SER A 310 -3.25 19.79 -10.77
N LEU A 311 -2.62 20.85 -11.29
CA LEU A 311 -1.34 21.39 -10.83
C LEU A 311 -1.47 22.74 -10.11
N ASP A 312 -2.67 23.14 -9.69
CA ASP A 312 -2.81 24.34 -8.85
C ASP A 312 -1.88 24.20 -7.62
N SER A 313 -1.10 25.24 -7.35
CA SER A 313 0.21 25.15 -6.70
C SER A 313 0.22 24.58 -5.29
N ASP A 314 -0.94 24.47 -4.67
CA ASP A 314 -1.11 24.17 -3.26
C ASP A 314 -1.38 22.67 -3.01
N ILE A 315 -1.63 21.88 -4.08
CA ILE A 315 -1.70 20.42 -3.95
C ILE A 315 -0.27 19.87 -3.92
N PRO A 316 0.15 19.16 -2.85
CA PRO A 316 1.53 18.69 -2.72
C PRO A 316 1.95 17.83 -3.92
N LYS A 317 2.81 18.39 -4.77
CA LYS A 317 3.44 17.69 -5.91
C LYS A 317 4.31 16.50 -5.48
N THR A 318 4.52 16.34 -4.17
CA THR A 318 5.44 15.43 -3.51
C THR A 318 4.86 14.04 -3.23
N LEU A 319 3.58 13.80 -3.47
CA LEU A 319 3.04 12.44 -3.45
C LEU A 319 3.64 11.66 -4.63
N SER A 320 4.76 10.98 -4.40
CA SER A 320 5.34 10.04 -5.35
C SER A 320 4.93 8.62 -4.97
N PHE A 321 4.50 7.83 -5.96
CA PHE A 321 4.22 6.39 -5.84
C PHE A 321 5.45 5.52 -6.08
N GLU A 322 6.66 6.09 -6.15
CA GLU A 322 7.84 5.25 -6.25
C GLU A 322 7.96 4.37 -5.01
N PRO A 323 8.05 3.03 -5.16
CA PRO A 323 8.08 2.10 -4.04
C PRO A 323 9.46 2.09 -3.40
N ASN A 324 9.81 3.16 -2.70
CA ASN A 324 11.12 3.31 -2.08
C ASN A 324 10.99 4.02 -0.73
N ALA A 325 11.51 3.41 0.33
CA ALA A 325 11.82 4.14 1.55
C ALA A 325 13.11 4.94 1.32
N TRP A 326 13.11 6.23 1.62
CA TRP A 326 14.31 7.07 1.58
C TRP A 326 14.59 7.65 2.95
N TYR A 327 15.86 7.86 3.25
CA TYR A 327 16.27 8.55 4.46
C TYR A 327 16.84 9.92 4.10
N LEU A 328 16.27 10.96 4.70
CA LEU A 328 16.74 12.32 4.58
C LEU A 328 17.70 12.60 5.72
N VAL A 329 19.01 12.42 5.47
CA VAL A 329 20.06 12.52 6.51
C VAL A 329 20.04 13.85 7.25
N ASN A 330 19.83 14.97 6.54
CA ASN A 330 19.85 16.30 7.13
C ASN A 330 18.66 16.55 8.08
N GLU A 331 17.56 15.85 7.87
CA GLU A 331 16.34 15.98 8.69
C GLU A 331 16.23 14.84 9.71
N GLN A 332 17.08 13.81 9.59
CA GLN A 332 16.97 12.55 10.33
C GLN A 332 15.57 11.93 10.20
N VAL A 333 14.97 12.08 9.01
CA VAL A 333 13.63 11.56 8.70
C VAL A 333 13.77 10.36 7.78
N ILE A 334 13.23 9.22 8.19
CA ILE A 334 12.92 8.14 7.24
C ILE A 334 11.54 8.41 6.67
N VAL A 335 11.49 8.51 5.35
CA VAL A 335 10.29 8.76 4.58
C VAL A 335 9.83 7.45 3.95
N LEU A 336 8.69 6.93 4.41
CA LEU A 336 8.02 5.79 3.77
C LEU A 336 7.06 6.26 2.69
N THR A 337 7.14 5.65 1.52
CA THR A 337 6.24 5.93 0.41
C THR A 337 4.87 5.29 0.61
N ILE A 338 3.88 5.80 -0.13
CA ILE A 338 2.46 5.43 -0.02
C ILE A 338 2.18 3.93 -0.29
N ASP A 339 3.04 3.24 -1.02
CA ASP A 339 2.97 1.79 -1.26
C ASP A 339 3.19 0.98 0.03
N HIS A 340 4.13 1.42 0.89
CA HIS A 340 4.35 0.78 2.19
C HIS A 340 3.13 0.98 3.07
N PHE A 341 2.56 2.19 3.06
CA PHE A 341 1.32 2.50 3.75
C PHE A 341 0.13 1.67 3.22
N TYR A 342 0.04 1.50 1.91
CA TYR A 342 -0.92 0.62 1.29
C TYR A 342 -0.79 -0.81 1.84
N LEU A 343 0.43 -1.39 1.85
CA LEU A 343 0.66 -2.74 2.36
C LEU A 343 0.31 -2.90 3.86
N LEU A 344 0.52 -1.87 4.67
CA LEU A 344 0.18 -1.88 6.10
C LEU A 344 -1.33 -1.88 6.38
N ASN A 345 -2.13 -1.37 5.45
CA ASN A 345 -3.57 -1.36 5.59
C ASN A 345 -4.19 -2.75 5.44
N PHE A 346 -3.43 -3.74 4.99
CA PHE A 346 -3.87 -5.12 4.88
C PHE A 346 -3.59 -5.92 6.14
N ASP A 347 -4.46 -6.91 6.36
CA ASP A 347 -4.30 -7.91 7.39
C ASP A 347 -3.29 -8.99 6.96
N PHE A 348 -2.07 -8.53 6.61
CA PHE A 348 -0.95 -9.42 6.35
C PHE A 348 -0.41 -10.01 7.65
N SER A 349 0.19 -11.19 7.52
CA SER A 349 0.85 -11.87 8.63
C SER A 349 1.94 -10.98 9.25
N ILE A 350 2.28 -11.26 10.51
CA ILE A 350 3.30 -10.50 11.24
C ILE A 350 4.64 -10.61 10.51
N GLY A 351 5.03 -11.82 10.09
CA GLY A 351 6.20 -12.10 9.29
C GLY A 351 6.28 -11.27 8.02
N TYR A 352 5.18 -11.15 7.27
CA TYR A 352 5.16 -10.33 6.05
C TYR A 352 5.43 -8.85 6.33
N LYS A 353 4.75 -8.28 7.33
CA LYS A 353 4.94 -6.88 7.73
C LYS A 353 6.39 -6.61 8.14
N TYR A 354 7.00 -7.54 8.87
CA TYR A 354 8.39 -7.43 9.30
C TYR A 354 9.38 -7.58 8.14
N GLY A 355 9.17 -8.57 7.26
CA GLY A 355 10.05 -8.85 6.13
C GLY A 355 9.93 -7.83 4.99
N HIS A 356 8.84 -7.07 4.91
CA HIS A 356 8.68 -6.05 3.88
C HIS A 356 8.93 -4.64 4.41
N ILE A 357 8.17 -4.20 5.44
CA ILE A 357 8.13 -2.79 5.83
C ILE A 357 9.17 -2.51 6.91
N VAL A 358 9.21 -3.33 7.96
CA VAL A 358 10.16 -3.15 9.07
C VAL A 358 11.60 -3.28 8.59
N TRP A 359 11.86 -4.29 7.76
CA TRP A 359 13.15 -4.43 7.09
C TRP A 359 13.52 -3.19 6.28
N LYS A 360 12.59 -2.57 5.52
CA LYS A 360 12.90 -1.36 4.75
C LYS A 360 13.23 -0.14 5.59
N ILE A 361 12.63 0.00 6.75
CA ILE A 361 12.99 1.03 7.72
C ILE A 361 14.41 0.78 8.25
N ALA A 362 14.73 -0.46 8.60
CA ALA A 362 16.07 -0.83 9.05
C ALA A 362 17.11 -0.64 7.93
N ASP A 363 16.79 -1.01 6.69
CA ASP A 363 17.63 -0.85 5.50
C ASP A 363 17.93 0.62 5.25
N ALA A 364 16.92 1.50 5.33
CA ALA A 364 17.09 2.93 5.25
C ALA A 364 17.98 3.47 6.39
N LEU A 365 17.82 3.00 7.61
CA LEU A 365 18.64 3.44 8.75
C LEU A 365 20.10 3.01 8.63
N LEU A 366 20.32 1.72 8.38
CA LEU A 366 21.64 1.12 8.37
C LEU A 366 22.40 1.44 7.08
N GLY A 367 21.71 1.62 5.96
CA GLY A 367 22.31 2.07 4.70
C GLY A 367 23.02 3.42 4.80
N ASN A 368 22.62 4.29 5.75
CA ASN A 368 23.30 5.58 5.96
C ASN A 368 24.58 5.49 6.81
N ILE A 369 24.80 4.35 7.46
CA ILE A 369 26.02 4.12 8.25
C ILE A 369 27.20 3.76 7.32
N ASP A 370 26.93 3.47 6.04
CA ASP A 370 27.87 2.96 5.05
C ASP A 370 29.21 3.74 4.96
N PRO A 371 30.36 3.08 5.16
CA PRO A 371 31.69 3.71 5.10
C PRO A 371 32.01 4.42 3.78
N LYS A 372 31.42 4.01 2.66
CA LYS A 372 31.81 4.43 1.30
C LYS A 372 30.78 5.31 0.60
N SER A 373 29.61 5.55 1.20
CA SER A 373 28.62 6.51 0.70
C SER A 373 29.10 7.99 0.68
N GLN A 374 30.39 8.22 0.95
CA GLN A 374 31.06 9.48 1.28
C GLN A 374 30.98 10.60 0.25
N GLU A 375 30.69 10.34 -1.03
CA GLU A 375 30.87 11.37 -2.05
C GLU A 375 29.60 11.98 -2.64
N TYR A 376 28.44 11.33 -2.57
CA TYR A 376 27.35 11.72 -3.48
C TYR A 376 26.08 12.28 -2.81
N PHE A 377 25.81 11.98 -1.54
CA PHE A 377 24.45 12.20 -1.03
C PHE A 377 24.29 13.08 0.21
N PHE A 378 25.21 13.10 1.19
CA PHE A 378 24.90 13.79 2.47
C PHE A 378 26.11 14.46 3.17
N PRO A 379 26.11 15.80 3.35
CA PRO A 379 27.22 16.53 3.99
C PRO A 379 27.34 16.31 5.51
N ASP A 380 26.29 15.86 6.20
CA ASP A 380 26.28 15.66 7.67
C ASP A 380 26.87 14.32 8.15
N MET A 381 27.61 13.63 7.28
CA MET A 381 28.29 12.36 7.57
C MET A 381 29.40 12.47 8.63
N GLN A 382 29.80 13.69 9.03
CA GLN A 382 30.74 13.91 10.14
C GLN A 382 30.25 13.28 11.45
N ASN A 383 28.93 13.16 11.63
CA ASN A 383 28.33 12.54 12.81
C ASN A 383 28.70 11.06 12.99
N PHE A 384 29.13 10.38 11.92
CA PHE A 384 29.57 8.98 11.96
C PHE A 384 31.09 8.81 11.85
N ALA A 385 31.87 9.88 11.75
CA ALA A 385 33.32 9.79 11.55
C ALA A 385 34.00 8.96 12.64
N GLY A 386 33.58 9.10 13.91
CA GLY A 386 34.11 8.30 15.01
C GLY A 386 33.83 6.79 14.87
N LEU A 387 32.64 6.41 14.41
CA LEU A 387 32.30 5.01 14.16
C LEU A 387 33.07 4.47 12.95
N ARG A 388 33.06 5.20 11.84
CA ARG A 388 33.69 4.79 10.58
C ARG A 388 35.19 4.64 10.70
N ASN A 389 35.83 5.49 11.50
CA ASN A 389 37.27 5.44 11.76
C ASN A 389 37.63 4.46 12.89
N SER A 390 36.66 3.72 13.44
CA SER A 390 36.97 2.67 14.41
C SER A 390 37.54 1.46 13.68
N SER A 391 38.61 0.87 14.24
CA SER A 391 39.27 -0.30 13.66
C SER A 391 38.33 -1.50 13.50
N HIS A 392 37.34 -1.64 14.40
CA HIS A 392 36.30 -2.67 14.31
C HIS A 392 35.43 -2.47 13.08
N PHE A 393 34.94 -1.25 12.85
CA PHE A 393 34.09 -0.94 11.71
C PHE A 393 34.84 -1.10 10.38
N GLU A 394 36.10 -0.64 10.31
CA GLU A 394 36.97 -0.86 9.14
C GLU A 394 37.21 -2.34 8.85
N ALA A 395 37.43 -3.15 9.89
CA ALA A 395 37.61 -4.59 9.75
C ALA A 395 36.34 -5.28 9.24
N MET A 396 35.16 -4.88 9.73
CA MET A 396 33.89 -5.45 9.29
C MET A 396 33.50 -4.99 7.88
N ALA A 397 33.74 -3.73 7.53
CA ALA A 397 33.58 -3.24 6.17
C ALA A 397 34.50 -4.01 5.19
N SER A 398 35.75 -4.25 5.59
CA SER A 398 36.70 -5.07 4.82
C SER A 398 36.24 -6.51 4.68
N CYS A 399 35.66 -7.10 5.73
CA CYS A 399 35.06 -8.44 5.67
C CYS A 399 33.97 -8.51 4.60
N TYR A 400 33.01 -7.58 4.60
CA TYR A 400 31.94 -7.54 3.61
C TYR A 400 32.48 -7.33 2.19
N ASP A 401 33.43 -6.41 2.02
CA ASP A 401 34.12 -6.20 0.74
C ASP A 401 34.75 -7.48 0.19
N GLU A 402 35.50 -8.20 1.03
CA GLU A 402 36.12 -9.48 0.64
C GLU A 402 35.07 -10.53 0.30
N TYR A 403 34.04 -10.64 1.13
CA TYR A 403 32.95 -11.60 0.95
C TYR A 403 32.23 -11.39 -0.40
N TYR A 404 31.81 -10.16 -0.69
CA TYR A 404 31.11 -9.86 -1.95
C TYR A 404 32.03 -9.97 -3.17
N LYS A 405 33.32 -9.60 -3.05
CA LYS A 405 34.32 -9.86 -4.12
C LYS A 405 34.43 -11.34 -4.44
N GLU A 406 34.44 -12.21 -3.41
CA GLU A 406 34.50 -13.65 -3.60
C GLU A 406 33.19 -14.21 -4.18
N ALA A 407 32.04 -13.80 -3.64
CA ALA A 407 30.73 -14.19 -4.14
C ALA A 407 30.53 -13.79 -5.62
N CYS A 408 31.21 -12.75 -6.07
CA CYS A 408 31.23 -12.29 -7.46
C CYS A 408 32.36 -12.82 -8.33
N ARG A 409 33.28 -13.68 -7.86
CA ARG A 409 34.52 -14.00 -8.59
C ARG A 409 34.30 -14.45 -10.05
N ASN A 410 33.16 -15.08 -10.35
CA ASN A 410 32.82 -15.58 -11.69
C ASN A 410 31.79 -14.72 -12.45
N ARG A 411 31.53 -13.48 -12.02
CA ARG A 411 30.51 -12.60 -12.62
C ARG A 411 30.86 -11.12 -12.45
N THR A 412 30.25 -10.27 -13.28
CA THR A 412 30.33 -8.82 -13.08
C THR A 412 29.57 -8.45 -11.81
N CYS A 413 30.31 -7.95 -10.82
CA CYS A 413 29.75 -7.38 -9.61
C CYS A 413 29.27 -5.95 -9.93
N PRO A 414 27.99 -5.61 -9.70
CA PRO A 414 27.54 -4.24 -9.65
C PRO A 414 28.48 -3.43 -8.75
N GLN A 415 28.86 -2.25 -9.23
CA GLN A 415 29.47 -1.23 -8.39
C GLN A 415 28.50 -1.02 -7.20
N PHE A 416 29.01 -0.99 -5.96
CA PHE A 416 28.24 -0.85 -4.71
C PHE A 416 27.57 -2.12 -4.12
N GLU A 417 27.91 -3.34 -4.55
CA GLU A 417 27.33 -4.55 -3.94
C GLU A 417 27.68 -4.74 -2.46
N SER A 418 28.91 -4.44 -2.03
CA SER A 418 29.28 -4.56 -0.61
C SER A 418 28.66 -3.46 0.27
N GLU A 419 28.50 -2.27 -0.30
CA GLU A 419 27.85 -1.08 0.27
C GLU A 419 26.37 -1.33 0.55
N ILE A 420 25.63 -1.73 -0.49
CA ILE A 420 24.21 -2.08 -0.35
C ILE A 420 24.05 -3.40 0.44
N GLY A 421 24.99 -4.34 0.26
CA GLY A 421 24.94 -5.68 0.82
C GLY A 421 25.00 -5.72 2.34
N PHE A 422 25.91 -4.97 2.97
CA PHE A 422 25.99 -4.97 4.43
C PHE A 422 24.71 -4.39 5.06
N GLY A 423 24.18 -3.30 4.50
CA GLY A 423 22.95 -2.65 4.97
C GLY A 423 21.79 -3.65 4.96
N ASN A 424 21.65 -4.40 3.87
CA ASN A 424 20.63 -5.44 3.76
C ASN A 424 20.83 -6.57 4.77
N VAL A 425 22.04 -7.15 4.88
CA VAL A 425 22.31 -8.28 5.79
C VAL A 425 22.02 -7.90 7.24
N GLU A 426 22.54 -6.76 7.69
CA GLU A 426 22.35 -6.34 9.09
C GLU A 426 20.89 -5.96 9.36
N SER A 427 20.22 -5.31 8.41
CA SER A 427 18.80 -4.97 8.53
C SER A 427 17.94 -6.21 8.63
N ILE A 428 18.23 -7.25 7.84
CA ILE A 428 17.48 -8.51 7.90
C ILE A 428 17.69 -9.21 9.24
N ARG A 429 18.94 -9.36 9.71
CA ARG A 429 19.22 -10.00 11.01
C ARG A 429 18.50 -9.30 12.15
N LEU A 430 18.58 -7.98 12.17
CA LEU A 430 18.02 -7.15 13.21
C LEU A 430 16.49 -7.19 13.20
N THR A 431 15.86 -7.10 12.03
CA THR A 431 14.40 -7.18 11.92
C THR A 431 13.86 -8.58 12.12
N PHE A 432 14.61 -9.63 11.79
CA PHE A 432 14.25 -11.00 12.13
C PHE A 432 14.28 -11.24 13.65
N GLU A 433 15.23 -10.66 14.36
CA GLU A 433 15.26 -10.69 15.83
C GLU A 433 14.02 -10.02 16.44
N LEU A 434 13.64 -8.84 15.93
CA LEU A 434 12.41 -8.16 16.36
C LEU A 434 11.14 -8.97 16.01
N LEU A 435 11.14 -9.70 14.89
CA LEU A 435 10.07 -10.62 14.56
C LEU A 435 9.97 -11.74 15.59
N GLN A 436 11.09 -12.36 15.99
CA GLN A 436 11.08 -13.42 17.01
C GLN A 436 10.43 -12.94 18.31
N GLU A 437 10.73 -11.72 18.74
CA GLU A 437 10.10 -11.11 19.91
C GLU A 437 8.59 -10.92 19.73
N ALA A 438 8.14 -10.55 18.53
CA ALA A 438 6.72 -10.32 18.23
C ALA A 438 5.91 -11.62 18.15
N ILE A 439 6.52 -12.73 17.74
CA ILE A 439 5.84 -14.03 17.55
C ILE A 439 6.05 -15.02 18.70
N ALA A 440 6.81 -14.65 19.73
CA ALA A 440 7.17 -15.53 20.84
C ALA A 440 5.96 -16.16 21.58
N GLY A 441 4.79 -15.53 21.50
CA GLY A 441 3.54 -16.05 22.09
C GLY A 441 2.73 -17.00 21.21
N LEU A 442 3.15 -17.22 19.95
CA LEU A 442 2.46 -18.11 19.01
C LEU A 442 2.87 -19.57 19.20
N SER A 443 2.11 -20.51 18.62
CA SER A 443 2.50 -21.92 18.58
C SER A 443 3.77 -22.11 17.73
N GLU A 444 4.55 -23.17 17.94
CA GLU A 444 5.77 -23.43 17.17
C GLU A 444 5.51 -23.52 15.65
N ALA A 445 4.39 -24.14 15.26
CA ALA A 445 3.97 -24.22 13.87
C ALA A 445 3.65 -22.83 13.27
N ASP A 446 2.96 -21.98 14.03
CA ASP A 446 2.66 -20.61 13.60
C ASP A 446 3.93 -19.76 13.56
N GLN A 447 4.85 -19.91 14.52
CA GLN A 447 6.15 -19.23 14.50
C GLN A 447 6.95 -19.60 13.25
N LYS A 448 7.02 -20.91 12.91
CA LYS A 448 7.66 -21.36 11.67
C LYS A 448 7.03 -20.70 10.44
N LYS A 449 5.70 -20.65 10.37
CA LYS A 449 4.99 -19.98 9.26
C LYS A 449 5.33 -18.49 9.16
N GLU A 450 5.36 -17.77 10.27
CA GLU A 450 5.71 -16.34 10.28
C GLU A 450 7.19 -16.12 9.89
N ASN A 451 8.08 -17.00 10.32
CA ASN A 451 9.50 -16.97 9.95
C ASN A 451 9.71 -17.19 8.44
N GLU A 452 9.03 -18.17 7.86
CA GLU A 452 9.06 -18.40 6.42
C GLU A 452 8.48 -17.20 5.66
N MET A 453 7.37 -16.65 6.15
CA MET A 453 6.71 -15.50 5.52
C MET A 453 7.58 -14.24 5.53
N PHE A 454 8.38 -14.04 6.57
CA PHE A 454 9.35 -12.95 6.62
C PHE A 454 10.35 -13.00 5.47
N TYR A 455 10.98 -14.16 5.24
CA TYR A 455 11.90 -14.30 4.11
C TYR A 455 11.16 -14.30 2.77
N MET A 456 9.93 -14.82 2.70
CA MET A 456 9.14 -14.70 1.47
C MET A 456 8.85 -13.25 1.10
N ALA A 457 8.50 -12.41 2.08
CA ALA A 457 8.24 -10.99 1.88
C ALA A 457 9.49 -10.23 1.40
N LEU A 458 10.65 -10.54 1.98
CA LEU A 458 11.95 -10.02 1.52
C LEU A 458 12.19 -10.35 0.05
N GLY A 459 12.07 -11.61 -0.34
CA GLY A 459 12.27 -12.01 -1.74
C GLY A 459 11.26 -11.37 -2.68
N LEU A 460 9.98 -11.27 -2.27
CA LEU A 460 8.93 -10.65 -3.07
C LEU A 460 9.21 -9.17 -3.36
N TYR A 461 9.65 -8.41 -2.36
CA TYR A 461 10.08 -7.02 -2.55
C TYR A 461 11.08 -6.92 -3.70
N HIS A 462 12.09 -7.79 -3.67
CA HIS A 462 13.11 -7.83 -4.71
C HIS A 462 12.54 -8.23 -6.07
N CYS A 463 11.67 -9.26 -6.16
CA CYS A 463 11.03 -9.68 -7.43
C CYS A 463 10.29 -8.55 -8.16
N PHE A 464 9.79 -7.54 -7.44
CA PHE A 464 9.04 -6.43 -8.05
C PHE A 464 9.94 -5.47 -8.84
N HIS A 465 11.19 -5.28 -8.43
CA HIS A 465 12.15 -4.45 -9.16
C HIS A 465 12.70 -5.21 -10.39
N LYS A 466 12.36 -4.79 -11.62
CA LYS A 466 12.72 -5.44 -12.91
C LYS A 466 14.22 -5.47 -13.27
N LYS A 467 15.14 -5.70 -12.33
CA LYS A 467 16.56 -5.90 -12.62
C LYS A 467 16.83 -7.40 -12.75
N SER A 468 17.36 -7.83 -13.90
CA SER A 468 17.70 -9.23 -14.24
C SER A 468 18.79 -9.87 -13.34
N ASP A 469 19.21 -9.18 -12.28
CA ASP A 469 20.35 -9.55 -11.44
C ASP A 469 19.96 -9.75 -9.96
N LEU A 470 18.67 -9.83 -9.62
CA LEU A 470 18.22 -9.98 -8.23
C LEU A 470 18.74 -11.25 -7.55
N GLN A 471 18.80 -12.38 -8.27
CA GLN A 471 19.42 -13.60 -7.76
C GLN A 471 20.86 -13.34 -7.30
N LYS A 472 21.57 -12.48 -8.02
CA LYS A 472 22.95 -12.13 -7.67
C LYS A 472 23.05 -11.35 -6.37
N ILE A 473 22.03 -10.56 -6.04
CA ILE A 473 21.99 -9.76 -4.82
C ILE A 473 21.56 -10.63 -3.62
N MET A 474 20.55 -11.47 -3.81
CA MET A 474 19.87 -12.16 -2.71
C MET A 474 20.62 -13.39 -2.18
N ASP A 475 21.20 -14.22 -3.04
CA ASP A 475 21.90 -15.44 -2.59
C ASP A 475 23.12 -15.12 -1.68
N PRO A 476 23.96 -14.10 -1.96
CA PRO A 476 25.01 -13.70 -1.03
C PRO A 476 24.48 -13.16 0.31
N ILE A 477 23.32 -12.49 0.31
CA ILE A 477 22.72 -11.97 1.54
C ILE A 477 22.30 -13.13 2.44
N THR A 478 21.57 -14.13 1.91
CA THR A 478 21.07 -15.26 2.72
C THR A 478 22.19 -16.09 3.32
N LYS A 479 23.30 -16.26 2.60
CA LYS A 479 24.51 -16.95 3.09
C LYS A 479 25.15 -16.30 4.29
N GLN A 480 24.89 -15.02 4.55
CA GLN A 480 25.38 -14.33 5.74
C GLN A 480 24.44 -14.51 6.94
N ILE A 481 23.26 -15.12 6.79
CA ILE A 481 22.21 -15.10 7.80
C ILE A 481 21.92 -16.53 8.30
N GLN A 482 22.44 -16.88 9.47
CA GLN A 482 22.23 -18.22 10.08
C GLN A 482 20.75 -18.54 10.28
N ALA A 483 19.95 -17.54 10.65
CA ALA A 483 18.53 -17.70 10.81
C ALA A 483 17.83 -18.17 9.54
N PHE A 484 18.29 -17.77 8.35
CA PHE A 484 17.75 -18.25 7.07
C PHE A 484 17.99 -19.76 6.91
N THR A 485 19.23 -20.21 7.12
CA THR A 485 19.59 -21.63 7.11
C THR A 485 18.75 -22.44 8.10
N ASN A 486 18.50 -21.90 9.29
CA ASN A 486 17.71 -22.58 10.31
C ASN A 486 16.23 -22.67 9.93
N VAL A 487 15.64 -21.58 9.44
CA VAL A 487 14.21 -21.52 9.08
C VAL A 487 13.88 -22.49 7.95
N PHE A 488 14.75 -22.59 6.95
CA PHE A 488 14.54 -23.47 5.80
C PHE A 488 15.27 -24.81 5.89
N GLU A 489 15.90 -25.09 7.04
CA GLU A 489 16.61 -26.35 7.33
C GLU A 489 17.66 -26.71 6.26
N CYS A 490 18.39 -25.70 5.77
CA CYS A 490 19.36 -25.89 4.70
C CYS A 490 20.53 -26.77 5.15
N GLN A 491 20.97 -27.64 4.24
CA GLN A 491 22.08 -28.57 4.43
C GLN A 491 23.40 -27.96 3.91
N PRO A 492 24.57 -28.41 4.40
CA PRO A 492 25.87 -27.85 3.98
C PRO A 492 26.15 -27.87 2.46
N GLU A 493 25.54 -28.81 1.73
CA GLU A 493 25.62 -28.91 0.27
C GLU A 493 24.69 -27.94 -0.47
N ASP A 494 23.72 -27.33 0.22
CA ASP A 494 22.79 -26.40 -0.40
C ASP A 494 23.50 -25.10 -0.78
N ASN A 495 23.10 -24.53 -1.93
CA ASN A 495 23.71 -23.31 -2.43
C ASN A 495 23.65 -22.17 -1.43
N ASN A 496 22.52 -21.96 -0.74
CA ASN A 496 22.27 -20.89 0.22
C ASN A 496 22.49 -21.32 1.68
N TYR A 497 23.27 -22.39 1.90
CA TYR A 497 23.80 -22.67 3.22
C TYR A 497 24.72 -21.53 3.67
N ILE A 498 24.65 -21.22 4.96
CA ILE A 498 25.47 -20.20 5.59
C ILE A 498 26.96 -20.37 5.28
N THR A 499 27.65 -19.26 4.99
CA THR A 499 29.10 -19.28 4.81
C THR A 499 29.83 -19.44 6.15
N ALA A 500 31.00 -20.09 6.13
CA ALA A 500 31.84 -20.22 7.31
C ALA A 500 32.34 -18.87 7.85
N LYS A 501 32.52 -17.86 6.97
CA LYS A 501 32.96 -16.52 7.36
C LYS A 501 31.77 -15.56 7.34
N GLN A 502 31.11 -15.41 8.49
CA GLN A 502 30.09 -14.38 8.67
C GLN A 502 30.73 -13.03 8.97
N CYS A 503 30.31 -12.00 8.25
CA CYS A 503 30.65 -10.62 8.57
C CYS A 503 29.54 -10.05 9.46
N SER A 504 29.88 -9.25 10.47
CA SER A 504 28.88 -8.48 11.19
C SER A 504 29.42 -7.24 11.88
N ILE A 505 28.77 -6.10 11.64
CA ILE A 505 29.11 -4.83 12.29
C ILE A 505 28.71 -4.82 13.78
N PHE A 506 27.72 -5.63 14.16
CA PHE A 506 27.06 -5.63 15.47
C PHE A 506 27.42 -6.82 16.37
N VAL A 507 28.57 -7.46 16.13
CA VAL A 507 29.11 -8.56 16.96
C VAL A 507 30.05 -8.02 18.03
#